data_AF-A0A845TXR3-F1
#
_entry.id   AF-A0A845TXR3-F1
#
_cell.length_a   1.000
_cell.length_b   1.000
_cell.length_c   1.000
_cell.angle_alpha   90.00
_cell.angle_beta   90.00
_cell.angle_gamma   90.00
#
_symmetry.space_group_name_H-M   'P 1'
#
loop_
_entity.id
_entity.type
_entity.pdbx_description
1 polymer ?
#
loop_
_entity_poly.entity_id
_entity_poly.type
_entity_poly.pdbx_seq_one_letter_code
_entity_poly.pdbx_strand_id
1 'polypeptide(L)'
;MQQIVKSSGGNPANIMTALVNHKLIRPITTQGHIGDVERERIVYDAQTTSGGSGGPLFNLQGKVIGVNYAILRGFGGSNFGIPIRYADPLLKR
;
A
#
# COMPACT_ATOMS: atom_id res chain seq x y z
N MET A 1 -13.39 13.70 -15.49
CA MET A 1 -12.93 12.30 -15.44
C MET A 1 -12.90 11.61 -16.81
N GLN A 2 -14.00 11.58 -17.57
CA GLN A 2 -14.01 10.95 -18.92
C GLN A 2 -12.92 11.47 -19.88
N GLN A 3 -12.58 12.76 -19.79
CA GLN A 3 -11.50 13.36 -20.58
C GLN A 3 -10.10 12.82 -20.23
N ILE A 4 -9.82 12.56 -18.94
CA ILE A 4 -8.54 12.01 -18.48
C ILE A 4 -8.37 10.56 -18.95
N VAL A 5 -9.45 9.76 -18.91
CA VAL A 5 -9.43 8.39 -19.42
C VAL A 5 -9.15 8.37 -20.91
N LYS A 6 -9.81 9.25 -21.68
CA LYS A 6 -9.61 9.39 -23.12
C LYS A 6 -8.20 9.85 -23.47
N SER A 7 -7.66 10.87 -22.78
CA SER A 7 -6.32 11.41 -23.05
C SER A 7 -5.18 10.47 -22.65
N SER A 8 -5.43 9.55 -21.71
CA SER A 8 -4.44 8.58 -21.23
C SER A 8 -4.43 7.27 -22.04
N GLY A 9 -5.26 7.16 -23.08
CA GLY A 9 -5.39 5.95 -23.90
C GLY A 9 -5.94 4.74 -23.13
N GLY A 10 -6.65 4.97 -22.02
CA GLY A 10 -7.15 3.89 -21.16
C GLY A 10 -6.09 3.15 -20.33
N ASN A 11 -4.80 3.48 -20.46
CA ASN A 11 -3.74 2.82 -19.68
C ASN A 11 -3.82 3.25 -18.20
N PRO A 12 -3.97 2.30 -17.25
CA PRO A 12 -4.14 2.64 -15.82
C PRO A 12 -2.98 3.46 -15.24
N ALA A 13 -1.73 3.20 -15.65
CA ALA A 13 -0.58 3.95 -15.16
C ALA A 13 -0.63 5.41 -15.64
N ASN A 14 -0.97 5.62 -16.92
CA ASN A 14 -1.11 6.96 -17.48
C ASN A 14 -2.29 7.72 -16.84
N ILE A 15 -3.39 7.03 -16.57
CA ILE A 15 -4.55 7.61 -15.87
C ILE A 15 -4.14 8.04 -14.46
N MET A 16 -3.43 7.21 -13.72
CA MET A 16 -2.95 7.56 -12.38
C MET A 16 -2.03 8.79 -12.42
N THR A 17 -1.07 8.83 -13.34
CA THR A 17 -0.18 9.99 -13.52
C THR A 17 -0.96 11.27 -13.83
N ALA A 18 -1.96 11.20 -14.72
CA ALA A 18 -2.80 12.35 -15.03
C ALA A 18 -3.61 12.81 -13.80
N LEU A 19 -4.17 11.88 -13.02
CA LEU A 19 -4.89 12.21 -11.79
C LEU A 19 -4.01 12.93 -10.76
N VAL A 20 -2.75 12.48 -10.60
CA VAL A 20 -1.77 13.16 -9.74
C VAL A 20 -1.46 14.57 -10.25
N ASN A 21 -1.16 14.71 -11.55
CA ASN A 21 -0.81 16.00 -12.15
C ASN A 21 -1.93 17.03 -12.05
N HIS A 22 -3.19 16.58 -12.13
CA HIS A 22 -4.37 17.42 -11.93
C HIS A 22 -4.79 17.58 -10.46
N LYS A 23 -4.04 17.03 -9.51
CA LYS A 23 -4.31 17.07 -8.06
C LYS A 23 -5.67 16.48 -7.68
N LEU A 24 -6.15 15.51 -8.45
CA LEU A 24 -7.45 14.86 -8.27
C LEU A 24 -7.39 13.64 -7.33
N ILE A 25 -6.20 13.13 -7.05
CA ILE A 25 -5.96 12.09 -6.04
C ILE A 25 -4.87 12.56 -5.07
N ARG A 26 -5.03 12.23 -3.79
CA ARG A 26 -4.06 12.48 -2.73
C ARG A 26 -3.90 11.20 -1.92
N PRO A 27 -2.73 10.56 -1.91
CA PRO A 27 -2.48 9.42 -1.04
C PRO A 27 -2.62 9.83 0.42
N ILE A 28 -3.22 8.96 1.23
CA ILE A 28 -3.27 9.08 2.68
C ILE A 28 -2.53 7.89 3.28
N THR A 29 -1.82 8.13 4.38
CA THR A 29 -1.16 7.09 5.16
C THR A 29 -1.71 7.13 6.57
N THR A 30 -1.99 5.95 7.12
CA THR A 30 -2.29 5.79 8.55
C THR A 30 -1.02 5.40 9.28
N GLN A 31 -0.95 5.73 10.57
CA GLN A 31 0.17 5.38 11.43
C GLN A 31 -0.27 4.35 12.47
N GLY A 32 0.71 3.55 12.90
CA GLY A 32 0.57 2.50 13.90
C GLY A 32 1.94 2.01 14.34
N HIS A 33 1.94 1.06 15.25
CA HIS A 33 3.07 0.33 15.81
C HIS A 33 3.20 -1.05 15.17
N ILE A 34 4.43 -1.56 15.17
CA ILE A 34 4.71 -2.95 14.85
C ILE A 34 4.54 -3.75 16.14
N GLY A 35 3.61 -4.70 16.16
CA GLY A 35 3.41 -5.62 17.27
C GLY A 35 4.39 -6.79 17.23
N ASP A 36 4.69 -7.30 16.04
CA ASP A 36 5.67 -8.38 15.85
C ASP A 36 6.23 -8.41 14.41
N VAL A 37 7.43 -8.96 14.26
CA VAL A 37 8.09 -9.23 12.97
C VAL A 37 8.47 -10.70 12.92
N GLU A 38 7.59 -11.50 12.30
CA GLU A 38 7.81 -12.91 12.10
C GLU A 38 8.56 -13.20 10.79
N ARG A 39 8.92 -14.47 10.58
CA ARG A 39 9.57 -14.94 9.36
C ARG A 39 8.70 -14.73 8.12
N GLU A 40 7.38 -14.81 8.22
CA GLU A 40 6.48 -14.79 7.06
C GLU A 40 5.56 -13.57 7.03
N ARG A 41 5.46 -12.82 8.13
CA ARG A 41 4.54 -11.69 8.26
C ARG A 41 5.06 -10.61 9.21
N ILE A 42 4.56 -9.40 9.03
CA ILE A 42 4.67 -8.28 9.97
C ILE A 42 3.27 -8.06 10.56
N VAL A 43 3.17 -7.98 11.89
CA VAL A 43 1.93 -7.68 12.60
C VAL A 43 1.97 -6.23 13.06
N TYR A 44 0.94 -5.44 12.75
CA TYR A 44 0.93 -4.00 13.06
C TYR A 44 -0.49 -3.42 13.22
N ASP A 45 -0.59 -2.32 13.99
CA ASP A 45 -1.85 -1.65 14.35
C ASP A 45 -2.03 -0.28 13.69
N ALA A 46 -2.05 -0.23 12.35
CA ALA A 46 -2.48 0.96 11.62
C ALA A 46 -3.95 0.84 11.19
N GLN A 47 -4.69 1.96 11.20
CA GLN A 47 -6.04 1.95 10.64
C GLN A 47 -6.02 1.59 9.15
N THR A 48 -6.95 0.74 8.73
CA THR A 48 -7.07 0.32 7.34
C THR A 48 -8.52 -0.09 7.06
N THR A 49 -8.82 -0.41 5.81
CA THR A 49 -10.16 -0.81 5.36
C THR A 49 -10.07 -1.77 4.18
N SER A 50 -11.22 -2.28 3.73
CA SER A 50 -11.31 -3.04 2.49
C SER A 50 -10.69 -2.25 1.32
N GLY A 51 -9.85 -2.90 0.52
CA GLY A 51 -9.09 -2.27 -0.55
C GLY A 51 -7.70 -1.75 -0.15
N GLY A 52 -7.32 -1.83 1.13
CA GLY A 52 -5.96 -1.51 1.57
C GLY A 52 -4.89 -2.54 1.20
N SER A 53 -5.30 -3.74 0.76
CA SER A 53 -4.36 -4.80 0.34
C SER A 53 -3.50 -4.35 -0.85
N GLY A 54 -2.22 -4.72 -0.84
CA GLY A 54 -1.22 -4.25 -1.79
C GLY A 54 -0.57 -2.91 -1.42
N GLY A 55 -1.09 -2.21 -0.41
CA GLY A 55 -0.53 -0.96 0.08
C GLY A 55 0.86 -1.14 0.74
N PRO A 56 1.80 -0.22 0.53
CA PRO A 56 3.11 -0.27 1.16
C PRO A 56 3.04 0.05 2.66
N LEU A 57 3.76 -0.72 3.47
CA LEU A 57 4.06 -0.39 4.86
C LEU A 57 5.42 0.31 4.92
N PHE A 58 5.46 1.50 5.51
CA PHE A 58 6.68 2.29 5.65
C PHE A 58 7.22 2.28 7.08
N ASN A 59 8.53 2.29 7.23
CA ASN A 59 9.16 2.68 8.50
C ASN A 59 9.27 4.21 8.61
N LEU A 60 9.76 4.69 9.76
CA LEU A 60 9.91 6.12 10.04
C LEU A 60 10.90 6.85 9.11
N GLN A 61 11.74 6.11 8.38
CA GLN A 61 12.64 6.65 7.36
C GLN A 61 12.01 6.68 5.95
N GLY A 62 10.73 6.34 5.83
CA GLY A 62 10.04 6.28 4.54
C GLY A 62 10.43 5.07 3.67
N LYS A 63 11.14 4.09 4.22
CA LYS A 63 11.49 2.85 3.49
C LYS A 63 10.32 1.87 3.55
N VAL A 64 10.03 1.22 2.43
CA VAL A 64 9.06 0.13 2.39
C VAL A 64 9.64 -1.06 3.15
N ILE A 65 8.92 -1.53 4.16
CA ILE A 65 9.30 -2.70 4.98
C ILE A 65 8.36 -3.90 4.78
N GLY A 66 7.22 -3.69 4.14
CA GLY A 66 6.31 -4.77 3.75
C GLY A 66 5.15 -4.31 2.88
N VAL A 67 4.29 -5.26 2.52
CA VAL A 67 3.09 -5.06 1.71
C VAL A 67 1.88 -5.55 2.49
N ASN A 68 0.92 -4.68 2.79
CA ASN A 68 -0.31 -5.06 3.47
C ASN A 68 -1.07 -6.13 2.67
N TYR A 69 -1.50 -7.23 3.28
CA TYR A 69 -2.27 -8.26 2.57
C TYR A 69 -3.57 -8.66 3.27
N ALA A 70 -3.65 -8.60 4.60
CA ALA A 70 -4.82 -9.04 5.34
C ALA A 70 -5.10 -8.21 6.60
N ILE A 71 -6.37 -8.21 6.99
CA ILE A 71 -6.88 -7.59 8.21
C ILE A 71 -7.64 -8.64 9.00
N LEU A 72 -7.41 -8.73 10.31
CA LEU A 72 -8.21 -9.60 11.17
C LEU A 72 -9.52 -8.89 11.54
N ARG A 73 -10.65 -9.41 11.06
CA ARG A 73 -11.97 -8.84 11.37
C ARG A 73 -12.29 -9.04 12.86
N GLY A 74 -12.76 -7.99 13.52
CA GLY A 74 -13.16 -8.02 14.93
C GLY A 74 -12.03 -7.73 15.94
N PHE A 75 -10.77 -7.64 15.48
CA PHE A 75 -9.65 -7.19 16.30
C PHE A 75 -9.05 -5.93 15.67
N GLY A 76 -9.48 -4.76 16.15
CA GLY A 76 -8.95 -3.48 15.67
C GLY A 76 -7.44 -3.42 15.88
N GLY A 77 -6.69 -3.13 14.81
CA GLY A 77 -5.23 -3.03 14.89
C GLY A 77 -4.45 -4.35 14.66
N SER A 78 -5.09 -5.43 14.21
CA SER A 78 -4.35 -6.63 13.76
C SER A 78 -4.31 -6.71 12.24
N ASN A 79 -3.33 -6.02 11.66
CA ASN A 79 -3.04 -6.11 10.24
C ASN A 79 -1.83 -7.00 10.00
N PHE A 80 -1.80 -7.61 8.82
CA PHE A 80 -0.70 -8.46 8.40
C PHE A 80 -0.09 -7.93 7.09
N GLY A 81 1.22 -7.75 7.12
CA GLY A 81 2.03 -7.38 5.95
C GLY A 81 2.99 -8.50 5.55
N ILE A 82 3.18 -8.71 4.24
CA ILE A 82 4.26 -9.56 3.72
C ILE A 82 5.57 -8.77 3.85
N PRO A 83 6.60 -9.32 4.51
CA PRO A 83 7.89 -8.63 4.65
C PRO A 83 8.55 -8.35 3.30
N ILE A 84 9.14 -7.16 3.15
CA ILE A 84 9.63 -6.67 1.83
C ILE A 84 10.68 -7.58 1.18
N ARG A 85 11.45 -8.34 1.98
CA ARG A 85 12.43 -9.32 1.51
C ARG A 85 11.87 -10.36 0.53
N TYR A 86 10.57 -10.63 0.56
CA TYR A 86 9.91 -11.56 -0.37
C TYR A 86 9.62 -10.91 -1.72
N ALA A 87 9.45 -9.59 -1.76
CA ALA A 87 9.21 -8.85 -2.99
C ALA A 87 10.51 -8.37 -3.67
N ASP A 88 11.56 -8.05 -2.88
CA ASP A 88 12.84 -7.55 -3.42
C ASP A 88 13.41 -8.39 -4.58
N PRO A 89 13.44 -9.75 -4.53
CA PRO A 89 13.93 -10.54 -5.66
C PRO A 89 13.07 -10.42 -6.93
N LEU A 90 11.76 -10.14 -6.78
CA LEU A 90 10.82 -10.01 -7.90
C LEU A 90 10.99 -8.68 -8.65
N LEU A 91 11.68 -7.71 -8.05
CA LEU A 91 11.92 -6.39 -8.63
C LEU A 91 13.23 -6.31 -9.42
N LYS A 92 14.14 -7.27 -9.23
CA LYS A 92 15.40 -7.35 -9.99
C LYS A 92 15.06 -7.81 -11.42
N ARG A 93 15.18 -6.90 -12.38
CA ARG A 93 15.07 -7.15 -13.82
C ARG A 93 16.45 -7.24 -14.45
#